data_AF-A0A920EG75-F1
#
_entry.id   AF-A0A920EG75-F1
#
_cell.length_a   1.000
_cell.length_b   1.000
_cell.length_c   1.000
_cell.angle_alpha   90.00
_cell.angle_beta   90.00
_cell.angle_gamma   90.00
#
_symmetry.space_group_name_H-M   'P 1'
#
loop_
_entity.id
_entity.type
_entity.pdbx_description
1 polymer ?
#
loop_
_entity_poly.entity_id
_entity_poly.type
_entity_poly.pdbx_seq_one_letter_code
_entity_poly.pdbx_strand_id
1 'polypeptide(L)'
;MLSPYGVCHGECELCKKRRPALCPVGSEIRSSGRMSDGQSRFRFKEKEIFHFAGVSSFSNFTVIPEGAVLKIPKDIPFELAALIGCSVFTGVGSVMNAADVSSDSSIAVFGAGGVGVNVIKVPCLLEQKKSSQ
;
A
#
# COMPACT_ATOMS: atom_id res chain seq x y z
N MET A 1 -2.21 1.08 0.44
CA MET A 1 -3.12 2.21 0.16
C MET A 1 -2.32 3.26 -0.59
N LEU A 2 -2.53 3.37 -1.89
CA LEU A 2 -1.72 4.20 -2.78
C LEU A 2 -2.21 5.65 -2.90
N SER A 3 -3.45 5.93 -2.49
CA SER A 3 -3.99 7.29 -2.51
C SER A 3 -3.38 8.13 -1.37
N PRO A 4 -2.79 9.30 -1.68
CA PRO A 4 -2.24 10.21 -0.67
C PRO A 4 -3.31 10.75 0.29
N TYR A 5 -4.59 10.67 -0.10
CA TYR A 5 -5.72 11.18 0.68
C TYR A 5 -6.43 10.08 1.49
N GLY A 6 -6.05 8.81 1.34
CA GLY A 6 -6.73 7.68 1.97
C GLY A 6 -8.16 7.46 1.45
N VAL A 7 -8.85 6.45 1.99
CA VAL A 7 -10.20 6.06 1.54
C VAL A 7 -11.25 7.14 1.80
N CYS A 8 -11.09 7.93 2.84
CA CYS A 8 -12.00 9.01 3.22
C CYS A 8 -11.60 10.37 2.60
N HIS A 9 -10.84 10.39 1.50
CA HIS A 9 -10.50 11.62 0.77
C HIS A 9 -9.91 12.76 1.61
N GLY A 10 -9.12 12.45 2.64
CA GLY A 10 -8.46 13.47 3.47
C GLY A 10 -9.28 14.00 4.64
N GLU A 11 -10.51 13.51 4.85
CA GLU A 11 -11.43 14.09 5.85
C GLU A 11 -11.06 13.80 7.31
N CYS A 12 -10.41 12.66 7.58
CA CYS A 12 -10.02 12.29 8.94
C CYS A 12 -8.66 12.87 9.35
N GLU A 13 -8.46 13.02 10.66
CA GLU A 13 -7.24 13.60 11.26
C GLU A 13 -5.94 12.89 10.83
N LEU A 14 -5.97 11.57 10.68
CA LEU A 14 -4.80 10.81 10.24
C LEU A 14 -4.46 11.08 8.77
N CYS A 15 -5.46 11.25 7.91
CA CYS A 15 -5.23 11.64 6.53
C CYS A 15 -4.73 13.08 6.42
N LYS A 16 -5.29 14.02 7.20
CA LYS A 16 -4.78 15.41 7.30
C LYS A 16 -3.32 15.47 7.76
N LYS A 17 -2.94 14.59 8.69
CA LYS A 17 -1.55 14.41 9.16
C LYS A 17 -0.66 13.61 8.21
N ARG A 18 -1.09 13.38 6.96
CA ARG A 18 -0.36 12.61 5.94
C ARG A 18 -0.02 11.18 6.35
N ARG A 19 -0.89 10.56 7.15
CA ARG A 19 -0.82 9.14 7.56
C ARG A 19 -2.02 8.34 7.02
N PRO A 20 -2.24 8.31 5.69
CA PRO A 20 -3.42 7.66 5.10
C PRO A 20 -3.47 6.15 5.31
N ALA A 21 -2.32 5.50 5.56
CA ALA A 21 -2.26 4.07 5.91
C ALA A 21 -3.07 3.73 7.18
N LEU A 22 -3.19 4.70 8.09
CA LEU A 22 -3.92 4.58 9.36
C LEU A 22 -5.35 5.14 9.27
N CYS A 23 -5.87 5.42 8.07
CA CYS A 23 -7.24 5.90 7.88
C CYS A 23 -8.24 4.96 8.59
N PRO A 24 -9.13 5.47 9.47
CA PRO A 24 -10.07 4.65 10.23
C PRO A 24 -11.10 3.97 9.33
N VAL A 25 -11.60 4.67 8.29
CA VAL A 25 -12.50 4.07 7.28
C VAL A 25 -11.81 2.90 6.57
N GLY A 26 -10.53 3.09 6.21
CA GLY A 26 -9.71 2.04 5.62
C GLY A 26 -9.47 0.87 6.58
N SER A 27 -9.28 1.15 7.85
CA SER A 27 -9.10 0.15 8.89
C SER A 27 -10.35 -0.70 9.07
N GLU A 28 -11.52 -0.07 9.12
CA GLU A 28 -12.80 -0.74 9.28
C GLU A 28 -13.11 -1.70 8.13
N ILE A 29 -12.86 -1.28 6.88
CA ILE A 29 -13.02 -2.14 5.70
C ILE A 29 -12.14 -3.39 5.82
N ARG A 30 -10.89 -3.22 6.29
CA ARG A 30 -9.93 -4.33 6.42
C ARG A 30 -10.29 -5.27 7.57
N SER A 31 -10.75 -4.76 8.70
CA SER A 31 -11.09 -5.57 9.88
C SER A 31 -12.42 -6.29 9.74
N SER A 32 -13.43 -5.62 9.18
CA SER A 32 -14.78 -6.19 9.01
C SER A 32 -14.90 -7.15 7.83
N GLY A 33 -14.00 -7.05 6.85
CA GLY A 33 -14.10 -7.77 5.58
C GLY A 33 -15.30 -7.32 4.73
N ARG A 34 -15.83 -6.12 4.98
CA ARG A 34 -16.98 -5.54 4.30
C ARG A 34 -16.67 -4.13 3.82
N MET A 35 -17.47 -3.62 2.88
CA MET A 35 -17.34 -2.24 2.43
C MET A 35 -17.87 -1.27 3.49
N SER A 36 -17.68 0.05 3.26
CA SER A 36 -18.13 1.10 4.19
C SER A 36 -19.64 1.09 4.45
N ASP A 37 -20.43 0.47 3.58
CA ASP A 37 -21.88 0.27 3.76
C ASP A 37 -22.24 -1.01 4.53
N GLY A 38 -21.24 -1.72 5.05
CA GLY A 38 -21.43 -2.97 5.80
C GLY A 38 -21.80 -4.16 4.92
N GLN A 39 -21.70 -4.08 3.59
CA GLN A 39 -22.02 -5.20 2.71
C GLN A 39 -20.77 -5.75 2.02
N SER A 40 -20.75 -7.06 1.78
CA SER A 40 -19.81 -7.62 0.81
C SER A 40 -20.31 -7.45 -0.63
N ARG A 41 -19.36 -7.22 -1.53
CA ARG A 41 -19.52 -7.26 -2.99
C ARG A 41 -19.34 -8.65 -3.60
N PHE A 42 -18.91 -9.62 -2.80
CA PHE A 42 -18.69 -10.99 -3.24
C PHE A 42 -19.74 -11.93 -2.65
N ARG A 43 -20.32 -12.73 -3.53
CA ARG A 43 -21.18 -13.85 -3.20
C ARG A 43 -20.75 -15.04 -4.03
N PHE A 44 -20.75 -16.22 -3.42
CA PHE A 44 -20.57 -17.47 -4.14
C PHE A 44 -21.67 -18.42 -3.73
N LYS A 45 -22.52 -18.78 -4.70
CA LYS A 45 -23.81 -19.40 -4.44
C LYS A 45 -24.60 -18.50 -3.48
N GLU A 46 -25.20 -19.07 -2.43
CA GLU A 46 -25.97 -18.34 -1.44
C GLU A 46 -25.14 -17.81 -0.25
N LYS A 47 -23.81 -17.96 -0.30
CA LYS A 47 -22.93 -17.54 0.79
C LYS A 47 -22.24 -16.21 0.48
N GLU A 48 -22.27 -15.32 1.47
CA GLU A 48 -21.44 -14.12 1.50
C GLU A 48 -19.95 -14.53 1.57
N ILE A 49 -19.11 -13.92 0.74
CA ILE A 49 -17.65 -14.02 0.86
C ILE A 49 -17.12 -12.68 1.33
N PHE A 50 -16.27 -12.68 2.36
CA PHE A 50 -15.68 -11.44 2.84
C PHE A 50 -14.60 -10.89 1.92
N HIS A 51 -14.47 -9.56 1.93
CA HIS A 51 -13.34 -8.87 1.35
C HIS A 51 -12.07 -9.12 2.16
N PHE A 52 -10.93 -9.13 1.48
CA PHE A 52 -9.63 -9.28 2.11
C PHE A 52 -8.73 -8.09 1.81
N ALA A 53 -8.07 -7.59 2.86
CA ALA A 53 -7.15 -6.46 2.82
C ALA A 53 -7.70 -5.17 2.17
N GLY A 54 -9.03 -5.08 1.96
CA GLY A 54 -9.69 -3.97 1.28
C GLY A 54 -9.44 -3.89 -0.23
N VAL A 55 -8.95 -4.98 -0.85
CA VAL A 55 -8.64 -5.03 -2.30
C VAL A 55 -9.19 -6.30 -2.95
N SER A 56 -9.08 -7.45 -2.29
CA SER A 56 -9.61 -8.74 -2.78
C SER A 56 -9.17 -9.09 -4.21
N SER A 57 -7.86 -8.97 -4.48
CA SER A 57 -7.27 -9.09 -5.83
C SER A 57 -7.25 -10.50 -6.41
N PHE A 58 -7.68 -11.53 -5.68
CA PHE A 58 -7.75 -12.92 -6.17
C PHE A 58 -9.11 -13.23 -6.81
N SER A 59 -9.54 -12.31 -7.67
CA SER A 59 -10.78 -12.38 -8.45
C SER A 59 -10.56 -11.63 -9.77
N ASN A 60 -11.20 -12.08 -10.85
CA ASN A 60 -11.15 -11.39 -12.13
C ASN A 60 -11.73 -9.97 -12.07
N PHE A 61 -12.63 -9.72 -11.13
CA PHE A 61 -13.22 -8.41 -10.86
C PHE A 61 -13.27 -8.15 -9.36
N THR A 62 -13.04 -6.90 -8.97
CA THR A 62 -13.18 -6.44 -7.60
C THR A 62 -13.82 -5.06 -7.58
N VAL A 63 -14.48 -4.73 -6.47
CA VAL A 63 -15.12 -3.44 -6.24
C VAL A 63 -14.42 -2.81 -5.05
N ILE A 64 -13.87 -1.62 -5.25
CA ILE A 64 -13.05 -0.92 -4.27
C ILE A 64 -13.56 0.53 -4.18
N PRO A 65 -13.55 1.16 -3.00
CA PRO A 65 -13.85 2.57 -2.87
C PRO A 65 -12.90 3.42 -3.74
N GLU A 66 -13.41 4.49 -4.34
CA GLU A 66 -12.63 5.38 -5.21
C GLU A 66 -11.35 5.88 -4.54
N GLY A 67 -11.44 6.36 -3.28
CA GLY A 67 -10.30 6.83 -2.50
C GLY A 67 -9.25 5.76 -2.17
N ALA A 68 -9.51 4.47 -2.41
CA ALA A 68 -8.53 3.39 -2.28
C ALA A 68 -7.79 3.06 -3.59
N VAL A 69 -8.18 3.67 -4.71
CA VAL A 69 -7.58 3.43 -6.04
C VAL A 69 -6.66 4.58 -6.41
N LEU A 70 -5.51 4.26 -7.02
CA LEU A 70 -4.62 5.25 -7.62
C LEU A 70 -4.45 4.93 -9.10
N LYS A 71 -4.73 5.91 -9.96
CA LYS A 71 -4.46 5.81 -11.39
C LYS A 71 -2.95 5.89 -11.62
N ILE A 72 -2.40 4.91 -12.34
CA ILE A 72 -0.99 4.88 -12.73
C ILE A 72 -0.82 5.16 -14.23
N PRO A 73 0.36 5.62 -14.67
CA PRO A 73 0.71 5.72 -16.09
C PRO A 73 0.53 4.38 -16.83
N LYS A 74 0.10 4.45 -18.09
CA LYS A 74 -0.24 3.26 -18.91
C LYS A 74 0.98 2.48 -19.42
N ASP A 75 2.14 3.13 -19.43
CA ASP A 75 3.43 2.60 -19.88
C ASP A 75 4.13 1.76 -18.80
N ILE A 76 3.61 1.72 -17.57
CA ILE A 76 4.12 0.86 -16.51
C ILE A 76 3.59 -0.57 -16.71
N PRO A 77 4.47 -1.58 -16.85
CA PRO A 77 4.06 -2.98 -16.93
C PRO A 77 3.24 -3.40 -15.71
N PHE A 78 2.17 -4.16 -15.94
CA PHE A 78 1.19 -4.51 -14.91
C PHE A 78 1.81 -5.34 -13.77
N GLU A 79 2.74 -6.23 -14.10
CA GLU A 79 3.44 -7.10 -13.15
C GLU A 79 4.25 -6.27 -12.14
N LEU A 80 4.89 -5.19 -12.61
CA LEU A 80 5.61 -4.25 -11.74
C LEU A 80 4.64 -3.41 -10.91
N ALA A 81 3.57 -2.93 -11.53
CA ALA A 81 2.52 -2.17 -10.84
C ALA A 81 1.87 -2.97 -9.69
N ALA A 82 1.65 -4.28 -9.88
CA ALA A 82 1.10 -5.15 -8.85
C ALA A 82 2.01 -5.25 -7.61
N LEU A 83 3.32 -5.33 -7.80
CA LEU A 83 4.30 -5.35 -6.70
C LEU A 83 4.38 -4.02 -5.97
N ILE A 84 4.23 -2.92 -6.71
CA ILE A 84 4.20 -1.57 -6.15
C ILE A 84 3.12 -1.45 -5.08
N GLY A 85 1.91 -1.94 -5.34
CA GLY A 85 0.76 -1.83 -4.43
C GLY A 85 0.95 -2.36 -3.01
N CYS A 86 1.96 -3.20 -2.76
CA CYS A 86 2.26 -3.74 -1.45
C CYS A 86 3.76 -3.72 -1.12
N SER A 87 4.53 -4.68 -1.64
CA SER A 87 5.86 -5.01 -1.11
C SER A 87 6.90 -3.92 -1.34
N VAL A 88 6.88 -3.29 -2.53
CA VAL A 88 7.84 -2.23 -2.88
C VAL A 88 7.59 -0.99 -2.04
N PHE A 89 6.35 -0.47 -2.03
CA PHE A 89 6.02 0.72 -1.23
C PHE A 89 6.25 0.50 0.26
N THR A 90 5.97 -0.70 0.78
CA THR A 90 6.24 -1.04 2.18
C THR A 90 7.75 -0.99 2.45
N GLY A 91 8.57 -1.65 1.64
CA GLY A 91 10.03 -1.66 1.85
C GLY A 91 10.66 -0.27 1.74
N VAL A 92 10.31 0.48 0.69
CA VAL A 92 10.78 1.86 0.48
C VAL A 92 10.32 2.77 1.62
N GLY A 93 9.04 2.69 1.99
CA GLY A 93 8.48 3.49 3.07
C GLY A 93 9.07 3.15 4.44
N SER A 94 9.42 1.90 4.70
CA SER A 94 10.11 1.50 5.93
C SER A 94 11.47 2.18 6.05
N VAL A 95 12.25 2.24 4.97
CA VAL A 95 13.57 2.87 4.97
C VAL A 95 13.47 4.39 5.02
N MET A 96 12.65 4.99 4.15
CA MET A 96 12.63 6.45 3.96
C MET A 96 11.75 7.20 4.95
N ASN A 97 10.65 6.59 5.43
CA ASN A 97 9.66 7.31 6.24
C ASN A 97 9.63 6.82 7.69
N ALA A 98 9.80 5.52 7.94
CA ALA A 98 9.68 4.96 9.27
C ALA A 98 11.02 4.94 10.03
N ALA A 99 12.08 4.45 9.40
CA ALA A 99 13.42 4.39 9.97
C ALA A 99 14.29 5.61 9.62
N ASP A 100 13.89 6.41 8.63
CA ASP A 100 14.59 7.62 8.18
C ASP A 100 16.09 7.40 7.94
N VAL A 101 16.40 6.32 7.22
CA VAL A 101 17.77 5.84 7.00
C VAL A 101 18.51 6.79 6.07
N SER A 102 19.68 7.24 6.50
CA SER A 102 20.62 8.03 5.70
C SER A 102 21.55 7.13 4.88
N SER A 103 22.17 7.68 3.83
CA SER A 103 23.09 6.94 2.96
C SER A 103 24.34 6.40 3.68
N ASP A 104 24.75 7.05 4.76
CA ASP A 104 25.89 6.68 5.60
C ASP A 104 25.53 5.71 6.74
N SER A 105 24.26 5.32 6.85
CA SER A 105 23.79 4.41 7.90
C SER A 105 24.15 2.95 7.61
N SER A 106 24.59 2.23 8.64
CA SER A 106 24.62 0.77 8.63
C SER A 106 23.24 0.21 9.00
N ILE A 107 22.69 -0.70 8.18
CA ILE A 107 21.39 -1.32 8.44
C ILE A 107 21.48 -2.84 8.59
N ALA A 108 20.60 -3.40 9.42
CA ALA A 108 20.37 -4.83 9.52
C ALA A 108 18.94 -5.16 9.07
N VAL A 109 18.79 -6.13 8.17
CA VAL A 109 17.48 -6.55 7.64
C VAL A 109 17.23 -8.00 8.01
N PHE A 110 16.18 -8.24 8.79
CA PHE A 110 15.77 -9.58 9.19
C PHE A 110 14.71 -10.12 8.21
N GLY A 111 15.17 -10.96 7.28
CA GLY A 111 14.32 -11.60 6.26
C GLY A 111 14.46 -10.97 4.87
N ALA A 112 14.69 -11.81 3.86
CA ALA A 112 14.92 -11.42 2.47
C ALA A 112 13.74 -11.79 1.54
N GLY A 113 12.51 -11.67 2.05
CA GLY A 113 11.29 -11.82 1.23
C GLY A 113 11.01 -10.57 0.37
N GLY A 114 9.83 -10.51 -0.27
CA GLY A 114 9.47 -9.43 -1.20
C GLY A 114 9.61 -8.01 -0.62
N VAL A 115 9.29 -7.80 0.66
CA VAL A 115 9.52 -6.50 1.33
C VAL A 115 11.00 -6.30 1.64
N GLY A 116 11.65 -7.30 2.23
CA GLY A 116 13.05 -7.23 2.68
C GLY A 116 14.03 -6.93 1.54
N VAL A 117 13.85 -7.54 0.36
CA VAL A 117 14.69 -7.23 -0.80
C VAL A 117 14.54 -5.78 -1.27
N ASN A 118 13.37 -5.16 -1.08
CA ASN A 118 13.19 -3.75 -1.37
C ASN A 118 13.87 -2.87 -0.31
N VAL A 119 13.80 -3.25 0.98
CA VAL A 119 14.53 -2.56 2.06
C VAL A 119 16.04 -2.55 1.79
N ILE A 120 16.61 -3.68 1.36
CA ILE A 120 18.06 -3.82 1.09
C ILE A 120 18.51 -2.89 -0.05
N LYS A 121 17.70 -2.71 -1.09
CA LYS A 121 18.08 -1.95 -2.30
C LYS A 121 18.00 -0.44 -2.14
N VAL A 122 17.13 0.06 -1.27
CA VAL A 122 16.81 1.49 -1.17
C VAL A 122 18.02 2.36 -0.77
N PRO A 123 18.85 2.00 0.23
CA PRO A 123 20.01 2.82 0.59
C PRO A 123 20.98 3.07 -0.57
N CYS A 124 21.26 2.05 -1.40
CA CYS A 124 22.12 2.19 -2.57
C CYS A 124 21.54 3.20 -3.60
N LEU A 125 20.21 3.25 -3.74
CA LEU A 125 19.55 4.26 -4.59
C LEU A 125 19.67 5.68 -4.02
N LEU A 126 19.69 5.84 -2.70
CA LEU A 126 19.89 7.13 -2.05
C LEU A 126 21.31 7.66 -2.28
N GLU A 127 22.32 6.79 -2.29
CA GLU A 127 23.71 7.14 -2.64
C GLU A 127 23.86 7.61 -4.09
N GLN A 128 23.26 6.89 -5.05
CA GLN A 128 23.33 7.27 -6.48
C GLN A 128 22.71 8.64 -6.76
N LYS A 129 21.65 9.00 -6.03
CA LYS A 129 20.98 10.30 -6.16
C LYS A 129 21.84 11.46 -5.66
N LYS A 130 22.67 11.24 -4.62
CA LYS A 130 23.64 12.23 -4.13
C LYS A 130 24.82 12.43 -5.09
N SER A 131 25.23 11.39 -5.82
CA SER A 131 26.37 11.46 -6.75
C SER A 131 26.01 12.09 -8.11
N SER A 132 24.72 12.12 -8.46
CA SER A 132 24.22 12.65 -9.74
C SER A 132 23.72 14.11 -9.66
N GLN A 133 23.97 14.79 -8.53
CA GLN A 133 23.50 16.14 -8.23
C GLN A 133 24.68 17.01 -7.82
#